data_AF-A0A7Y5S9N1-F1
#
_entry.id   AF-A0A7Y5S9N1-F1
#
_cell.length_a   1.000
_cell.length_b   1.000
_cell.length_c   1.000
_cell.angle_alpha   90.00
_cell.angle_beta   90.00
_cell.angle_gamma   90.00
#
_symmetry.space_group_name_H-M   'P 1'
#
loop_
_entity.id
_entity.type
_entity.pdbx_description
1 polymer ?
#
loop_
_entity_poly.entity_id
_entity_poly.type
_entity_poly.pdbx_seq_one_letter_code
_entity_poly.pdbx_strand_id
1 'polypeptide(L)'
;MDNIIMDEERRYHLKQAVLWATVITASHFVVPSAAHAWHWLHTALSALYLPLIFRAAVWFGLRGGMAAGVGCALLYLGYLALRWAVGGSLNHDQFAFPVVFLFVGWSSGLVVEDARYKRWQRDEVIRRANAAEEARKELPQRELEQTTQTKGPP
;
A
#
# COMPACT_ATOMS: atom_id res chain seq x y z
N MET A 1 0.65 -14.35 19.17
CA MET A 1 1.91 -13.58 18.97
C MET A 1 1.90 -12.88 17.62
N ASP A 2 1.45 -13.53 16.55
CA ASP A 2 1.41 -12.97 15.19
C ASP A 2 0.65 -11.63 15.08
N ASN A 3 -0.53 -11.49 15.69
CA ASN A 3 -1.27 -10.21 15.66
C ASN A 3 -0.49 -9.02 16.24
N ILE A 4 0.33 -9.23 17.28
CA ILE A 4 1.11 -8.14 17.91
C ILE A 4 2.27 -7.70 17.00
N ILE A 5 2.94 -8.66 16.34
CA ILE A 5 4.04 -8.37 15.42
C ILE A 5 3.51 -7.65 14.16
N MET A 6 2.38 -8.11 13.60
CA MET A 6 1.76 -7.47 12.44
C MET A 6 1.29 -6.03 12.71
N ASP A 7 0.79 -5.76 13.93
CA ASP A 7 0.40 -4.42 14.34
C ASP A 7 1.61 -3.48 14.50
N GLU A 8 2.74 -3.98 15.02
CA GLU A 8 3.96 -3.19 15.18
C GLU A 8 4.57 -2.82 13.82
N GLU A 9 4.58 -3.75 12.87
CA GLU A 9 5.04 -3.50 11.50
C GLU A 9 4.16 -2.44 10.79
N ARG A 10 2.83 -2.57 10.89
CA ARG A 10 1.87 -1.59 10.36
C ARG A 10 2.09 -0.21 10.98
N ARG A 11 2.31 -0.13 12.31
CA ARG A 11 2.62 1.13 13.02
C ARG A 11 3.94 1.73 12.56
N TYR A 12 4.97 0.91 12.35
CA TYR A 12 6.26 1.37 11.84
C TYR A 12 6.10 2.00 10.44
N HIS A 13 5.37 1.36 9.53
CA HIS A 13 5.14 1.90 8.20
C HIS A 13 4.31 3.19 8.20
N LEU A 14 3.31 3.29 9.08
CA LEU A 14 2.56 4.54 9.27
C LEU A 14 3.43 5.66 9.84
N LYS A 15 4.23 5.38 10.88
CA LYS A 15 5.17 6.37 11.46
C LYS A 15 6.17 6.88 10.42
N GLN A 16 6.75 5.97 9.65
CA GLN A 16 7.65 6.31 8.54
C GLN A 16 6.93 7.16 7.48
N ALA A 17 5.70 6.79 7.11
CA ALA A 17 4.94 7.57 6.14
C ALA A 17 4.70 9.01 6.61
N VAL A 18 4.24 9.19 7.85
CA VAL A 18 4.00 10.51 8.45
C VAL A 18 5.30 11.31 8.56
N LEU A 19 6.40 10.69 9.00
CA LEU A 19 7.70 11.33 9.11
C LEU A 19 8.15 11.89 7.75
N TRP A 20 8.17 11.05 6.71
CA TRP A 20 8.61 11.47 5.38
C TRP A 20 7.67 12.50 4.75
N ALA A 21 6.35 12.38 4.91
CA ALA A 21 5.41 13.41 4.48
C ALA A 21 5.74 14.76 5.12
N THR A 22 6.01 14.77 6.42
CA THR A 22 6.35 15.97 7.18
C THR A 22 7.67 16.58 6.68
N VAL A 23 8.70 15.76 6.51
CA VAL A 23 10.01 16.20 6.00
C VAL A 23 9.88 16.82 4.61
N ILE A 24 9.21 16.15 3.69
CA ILE A 24 8.99 16.65 2.32
C ILE A 24 8.22 17.96 2.36
N THR A 25 7.14 18.04 3.15
CA THR A 25 6.34 19.26 3.31
C THR A 25 7.21 20.42 3.84
N ALA A 26 8.02 20.18 4.88
CA ALA A 26 8.90 21.17 5.45
C ALA A 26 9.95 21.65 4.43
N SER A 27 10.53 20.74 3.63
CA SER A 27 11.50 21.09 2.58
C SER A 27 10.92 22.04 1.53
N HIS A 28 9.60 21.98 1.26
CA HIS A 28 8.96 22.90 0.31
C HIS A 28 8.93 24.36 0.79
N PHE A 29 9.03 24.61 2.10
CA PHE A 29 9.14 25.97 2.64
C PHE A 29 10.55 26.54 2.54
N VAL A 30 11.57 25.67 2.45
CA VAL A 30 12.98 26.08 2.34
C VAL A 30 13.35 26.42 0.90
N VAL A 31 12.74 25.74 -0.09
CA VAL A 31 13.08 25.92 -1.51
C VAL A 31 12.33 27.12 -2.11
N PRO A 32 13.04 28.16 -2.61
CA PRO A 32 12.41 29.28 -3.29
C PRO A 32 11.73 28.83 -4.58
N SER A 33 10.42 29.08 -4.72
CA SER A 33 9.63 28.65 -5.90
C SER A 33 9.48 29.71 -7.00
N ALA A 34 9.90 30.94 -6.72
CA ALA A 34 9.61 32.11 -7.58
C ALA A 34 10.59 32.30 -8.75
N ALA A 35 11.78 31.71 -8.69
CA ALA A 35 12.76 31.81 -9.76
C ALA A 35 12.68 30.59 -10.69
N HIS A 36 12.65 30.82 -12.00
CA HIS A 36 12.55 29.77 -13.03
C HIS A 36 13.65 28.69 -12.87
N ALA A 37 14.83 29.09 -12.40
CA ALA A 37 15.95 28.20 -12.09
C ALA A 37 15.64 27.14 -11.00
N TRP A 38 14.64 27.36 -10.16
CA TRP A 38 14.27 26.45 -9.06
C TRP A 38 12.98 25.66 -9.34
N HIS A 39 12.34 25.90 -10.49
CA HIS A 39 11.11 25.21 -10.86
C HIS A 39 11.30 23.69 -10.93
N TRP A 40 12.40 23.22 -11.50
CA TRP A 40 12.71 21.78 -11.57
C TRP A 40 12.86 21.15 -10.17
N LEU A 41 13.45 21.88 -9.22
CA LEU A 41 13.65 21.36 -7.85
C LEU A 41 12.31 21.28 -7.11
N HIS A 42 11.44 22.28 -7.29
CA HIS A 42 10.08 22.27 -6.73
C HIS A 42 9.25 21.09 -7.29
N THR A 43 9.35 20.84 -8.60
CA THR A 43 8.73 19.69 -9.26
C THR A 43 9.30 18.37 -8.75
N ALA A 44 10.62 18.26 -8.56
CA ALA A 44 11.26 17.07 -8.00
C ALA A 44 10.81 16.81 -6.56
N LEU A 45 10.75 17.84 -5.72
CA LEU A 45 10.23 17.75 -4.35
C LEU A 45 8.76 17.31 -4.33
N SER A 46 7.95 17.82 -5.26
CA SER A 46 6.55 17.40 -5.41
C SER A 46 6.44 15.92 -5.80
N ALA A 47 7.36 15.42 -6.64
CA ALA A 47 7.41 14.01 -7.00
C ALA A 47 7.82 13.08 -5.84
N LEU A 48 8.48 13.58 -4.79
CA LEU A 48 8.86 12.78 -3.63
C LEU A 48 7.68 12.30 -2.77
N TYR A 49 6.48 12.87 -2.96
CA TYR A 49 5.26 12.30 -2.37
C TYR A 49 4.86 10.97 -3.02
N LEU A 50 5.25 10.71 -4.29
CA LEU A 50 4.82 9.51 -5.02
C LEU A 50 5.33 8.20 -4.41
N PRO A 51 6.63 8.05 -4.06
CA PRO A 51 7.11 6.85 -3.36
C PRO A 51 6.37 6.58 -2.05
N LEU A 52 5.95 7.64 -1.35
CA LEU A 52 5.23 7.54 -0.09
C LEU A 52 3.83 6.95 -0.28
N ILE A 53 3.11 7.48 -1.27
CA ILE A 53 1.77 7.02 -1.67
C ILE A 53 1.87 5.57 -2.17
N PHE A 54 2.85 5.27 -3.02
CA PHE A 54 3.09 3.93 -3.54
C PHE A 54 3.38 2.94 -2.42
N ARG A 55 4.26 3.29 -1.48
CA ARG A 55 4.58 2.45 -0.31
C ARG A 55 3.35 2.19 0.55
N ALA A 56 2.50 3.20 0.76
CA ALA A 56 1.24 3.03 1.48
C ALA A 56 0.29 2.08 0.75
N ALA A 57 0.20 2.16 -0.58
CA ALA A 57 -0.61 1.25 -1.39
C ALA A 57 -0.11 -0.20 -1.30
N VAL A 58 1.20 -0.43 -1.36
CA VAL A 58 1.79 -1.78 -1.25
C VAL A 58 1.40 -2.47 0.05
N TRP A 59 1.44 -1.75 1.17
CA TRP A 59 1.14 -2.31 2.49
C TRP A 59 -0.33 -2.35 2.87
N PHE A 60 -1.08 -1.33 2.51
CA PHE A 60 -2.46 -1.18 2.97
C PHE A 60 -3.49 -1.35 1.84
N GLY A 61 -3.03 -1.77 0.65
CA GLY A 61 -3.87 -1.96 -0.53
C GLY A 61 -4.49 -0.64 -1.01
N LEU A 62 -5.64 -0.76 -1.63
CA LEU A 62 -6.35 0.39 -2.19
C LEU A 62 -6.67 1.47 -1.15
N ARG A 63 -7.08 1.06 0.06
CA ARG A 63 -7.45 1.99 1.14
C ARG A 63 -6.28 2.88 1.56
N GLY A 64 -5.09 2.32 1.71
CA GLY A 64 -3.93 3.14 2.11
C GLY A 64 -3.34 3.96 0.98
N GLY A 65 -3.36 3.46 -0.26
CA GLY A 65 -2.98 4.26 -1.43
C GLY A 65 -3.86 5.51 -1.57
N MET A 66 -5.18 5.34 -1.48
CA MET A 66 -6.14 6.45 -1.50
C MET A 66 -5.98 7.40 -0.33
N ALA A 67 -5.89 6.89 0.91
CA ALA A 67 -5.73 7.73 2.09
C ALA A 67 -4.42 8.55 2.05
N ALA A 68 -3.31 7.93 1.62
CA ALA A 68 -2.04 8.62 1.46
C ALA A 68 -2.10 9.65 0.33
N GLY A 69 -2.69 9.31 -0.82
CA GLY A 69 -2.86 10.23 -1.95
C GLY A 69 -3.67 11.47 -1.57
N VAL A 70 -4.81 11.28 -0.90
CA VAL A 70 -5.64 12.39 -0.38
C VAL A 70 -4.88 13.21 0.65
N GLY A 71 -4.22 12.57 1.62
CA GLY A 71 -3.45 13.26 2.65
C GLY A 71 -2.32 14.12 2.06
N CYS A 72 -1.56 13.58 1.10
CA CYS A 72 -0.49 14.32 0.43
C CYS A 72 -1.05 15.47 -0.42
N ALA A 73 -2.17 15.26 -1.11
CA ALA A 73 -2.84 16.32 -1.87
C ALA A 73 -3.28 17.47 -0.95
N LEU A 74 -3.87 17.17 0.21
CA LEU A 74 -4.28 18.19 1.19
C LEU A 74 -3.08 18.95 1.76
N LEU A 75 -2.00 18.25 2.11
CA LEU A 75 -0.76 18.89 2.60
C LEU A 75 -0.16 19.82 1.55
N TYR A 76 -0.09 19.36 0.30
CA TYR A 76 0.46 20.15 -0.80
C TYR A 76 -0.40 21.38 -1.12
N LEU A 77 -1.72 21.22 -1.17
CA LEU A 77 -2.66 22.33 -1.36
C LEU A 77 -2.60 23.32 -0.19
N GLY A 78 -2.48 22.84 1.04
CA GLY A 78 -2.29 23.67 2.23
C GLY A 78 -0.99 24.51 2.16
N TYR A 79 0.11 23.88 1.73
CA TYR A 79 1.36 24.59 1.43
C TYR A 79 1.16 25.68 0.37
N LEU A 80 0.48 25.36 -0.74
CA LEU A 80 0.25 26.31 -1.82
C LEU A 80 -0.60 27.50 -1.38
N ALA A 81 -1.67 27.24 -0.60
CA ALA A 81 -2.52 28.27 -0.03
C ALA A 81 -1.76 29.21 0.92
N LEU A 82 -0.94 28.65 1.82
CA LEU A 82 -0.09 29.44 2.72
C LEU A 82 0.92 30.30 1.95
N ARG A 83 1.53 29.74 0.89
CA ARG A 83 2.49 30.48 0.06
C ARG A 83 1.81 31.64 -0.69
N TRP A 84 0.58 31.44 -1.16
CA TRP A 84 -0.20 32.52 -1.78
C TRP A 84 -0.58 33.61 -0.80
N ALA A 85 -0.95 33.24 0.44
CA ALA A 85 -1.27 34.22 1.48
C ALA A 85 -0.10 35.18 1.79
N VAL A 86 1.15 34.75 1.56
CA VAL A 86 2.36 35.56 1.75
C VAL A 86 2.91 36.18 0.45
N GLY A 87 2.12 36.23 -0.63
CA GLY A 87 2.47 36.96 -1.86
C GLY A 87 3.14 36.14 -2.96
N GLY A 88 3.01 34.81 -2.95
CA GLY A 88 3.52 33.95 -4.02
C GLY A 88 2.77 34.12 -5.35
N SER A 89 3.47 33.98 -6.49
CA SER A 89 2.85 34.01 -7.82
C SER A 89 2.02 32.76 -8.11
N LEU A 90 0.95 32.94 -8.88
CA LEU A 90 0.02 31.89 -9.30
C LEU A 90 0.61 31.13 -10.50
N ASN A 91 1.09 29.91 -10.27
CA ASN A 91 1.55 29.02 -11.36
C ASN A 91 0.58 27.84 -11.47
N HIS A 92 -0.20 27.80 -12.56
CA HIS A 92 -1.24 26.78 -12.78
C HIS A 92 -0.68 25.34 -12.81
N ASP A 93 0.55 25.15 -13.29
CA ASP A 93 1.19 23.84 -13.37
C ASP A 93 1.37 23.17 -12.00
N GLN A 94 1.38 23.96 -10.91
CA GLN A 94 1.48 23.43 -9.54
C GLN A 94 0.21 22.67 -9.11
N PHE A 95 -0.94 22.92 -9.76
CA PHE A 95 -2.19 22.21 -9.46
C PHE A 95 -2.29 20.81 -10.07
N ALA A 96 -1.37 20.42 -10.96
CA ALA A 96 -1.36 19.08 -11.54
C ALA A 96 -1.04 18.00 -10.48
N PHE A 97 -0.17 18.31 -9.51
CA PHE A 97 0.34 17.33 -8.55
C PHE A 97 -0.72 16.68 -7.65
N PRO A 98 -1.68 17.42 -7.05
CA PRO A 98 -2.80 16.81 -6.33
C PRO A 98 -3.53 15.74 -7.15
N VAL A 99 -3.78 15.99 -8.43
CA VAL A 99 -4.42 15.01 -9.33
C VAL A 99 -3.52 13.80 -9.53
N VAL A 100 -2.22 14.01 -9.75
CA VAL A 100 -1.23 12.92 -9.87
C VAL A 100 -1.18 12.09 -8.59
N PHE A 101 -1.22 12.69 -7.41
CA PHE A 101 -1.19 11.98 -6.12
C PHE A 101 -2.39 11.05 -5.95
N LEU A 102 -3.59 11.55 -6.28
CA LEU A 102 -4.81 10.74 -6.25
C LEU A 102 -4.74 9.61 -7.29
N PHE A 103 -4.31 9.91 -8.51
CA PHE A 103 -4.18 8.92 -9.57
C PHE A 103 -3.19 7.81 -9.23
N VAL A 104 -2.02 8.17 -8.70
CA VAL A 104 -0.99 7.20 -8.29
C VAL A 104 -1.48 6.38 -7.09
N GLY A 105 -2.12 7.00 -6.10
CA GLY A 105 -2.70 6.27 -4.96
C GLY A 105 -3.77 5.28 -5.37
N TRP A 106 -4.66 5.68 -6.28
CA TRP A 106 -5.71 4.84 -6.83
C TRP A 106 -5.14 3.68 -7.67
N SER A 107 -4.33 3.99 -8.69
CA SER A 107 -3.79 3.01 -9.63
C SER A 107 -2.87 1.99 -8.95
N SER A 108 -1.93 2.43 -8.12
CA SER A 108 -1.07 1.51 -7.35
C SER A 108 -1.87 0.65 -6.37
N GLY A 109 -2.90 1.23 -5.74
CA GLY A 109 -3.84 0.52 -4.89
C GLY A 109 -4.56 -0.61 -5.62
N LEU A 110 -5.09 -0.34 -6.82
CA LEU A 110 -5.76 -1.34 -7.65
C LEU A 110 -4.84 -2.48 -8.06
N VAL A 111 -3.60 -2.16 -8.48
CA VAL A 111 -2.59 -3.17 -8.85
C VAL A 111 -2.29 -4.09 -7.67
N VAL A 112 -2.14 -3.53 -6.48
CA VAL A 112 -1.87 -4.32 -5.27
C VAL A 112 -3.08 -5.19 -4.90
N GLU A 113 -4.30 -4.67 -5.02
CA GLU A 113 -5.52 -5.43 -4.72
C GLU A 113 -5.70 -6.61 -5.68
N ASP A 114 -5.49 -6.39 -6.98
CA ASP A 114 -5.51 -7.45 -8.00
C ASP A 114 -4.44 -8.53 -7.71
N ALA A 115 -3.23 -8.11 -7.35
CA ALA A 115 -2.17 -9.04 -6.96
C ALA A 115 -2.53 -9.86 -5.71
N ARG A 116 -3.20 -9.25 -4.72
CA ARG A 116 -3.67 -9.95 -3.51
C ARG A 116 -4.79 -10.94 -3.84
N TYR A 117 -5.73 -10.54 -4.69
CA TYR A 117 -6.82 -11.40 -5.13
C TYR A 117 -6.30 -12.65 -5.87
N LYS A 118 -5.38 -12.47 -6.81
CA LYS A 118 -4.73 -13.57 -7.55
C LYS A 118 -3.95 -14.51 -6.63
N ARG A 119 -3.24 -13.97 -5.62
CA ARG A 119 -2.56 -14.78 -4.60
C ARG A 119 -3.55 -15.61 -3.79
N TRP A 120 -4.65 -15.01 -3.34
CA TRP A 120 -5.70 -15.72 -2.63
C TRP A 120 -6.29 -16.87 -3.45
N GLN A 121 -6.61 -16.63 -4.74
CA GLN A 121 -7.10 -17.69 -5.62
C GLN A 121 -6.10 -18.84 -5.77
N ARG A 122 -4.82 -18.52 -5.94
CA ARG A 122 -3.76 -19.53 -6.05
C ARG A 122 -3.63 -20.36 -4.76
N ASP A 123 -3.63 -19.69 -3.62
CA ASP A 123 -3.46 -20.36 -2.33
C ASP A 123 -4.68 -21.23 -2.00
N GLU A 124 -5.88 -20.84 -2.42
CA GLU A 124 -7.10 -21.65 -2.31
C GLU A 124 -7.03 -22.92 -3.19
N VAL A 125 -6.51 -22.83 -4.42
CA VAL A 125 -6.31 -24.00 -5.29
C VAL A 125 -5.31 -24.97 -4.67
N ILE A 126 -4.17 -24.48 -4.16
CA ILE A 126 -3.16 -25.30 -3.48
C ILE A 126 -3.77 -25.99 -2.26
N ARG A 127 -4.54 -25.25 -1.45
CA ARG A 127 -5.21 -25.80 -0.26
C ARG A 127 -6.16 -26.94 -0.62
N ARG A 128 -6.95 -26.79 -1.68
CA ARG A 128 -7.87 -27.85 -2.16
C ARG A 128 -7.14 -29.06 -2.73
N ALA A 129 -6.06 -28.85 -3.48
CA ALA A 129 -5.24 -29.93 -4.00
C ALA A 129 -4.62 -30.75 -2.87
N ASN A 130 -4.03 -30.09 -1.86
CA ASN A 130 -3.47 -30.76 -0.69
C ASN A 130 -4.54 -31.56 0.08
N ALA A 131 -5.71 -30.98 0.32
CA ALA A 131 -6.81 -31.67 1.00
C ALA A 131 -7.31 -32.91 0.22
N ALA A 132 -7.34 -32.84 -1.11
CA ALA A 132 -7.72 -33.98 -1.95
C ALA A 132 -6.65 -35.09 -1.93
N GLU A 133 -5.37 -34.74 -1.91
CA GLU A 133 -4.28 -35.71 -1.76
C GLU A 133 -4.29 -36.40 -0.39
N GLU A 134 -4.56 -35.66 0.68
CA GLU A 134 -4.70 -36.21 2.04
C GLU A 134 -5.87 -37.18 2.12
N ALA A 135 -7.06 -36.79 1.63
CA ALA A 135 -8.23 -37.67 1.59
C ALA A 135 -7.95 -38.95 0.77
N ARG A 136 -7.20 -38.85 -0.33
CA ARG A 136 -6.80 -40.02 -1.14
C ARG A 136 -5.88 -40.97 -0.37
N LYS A 137 -5.00 -40.46 0.50
CA LYS A 137 -4.08 -41.28 1.32
C LYS A 137 -4.79 -41.96 2.49
N GLU A 138 -5.82 -41.33 3.06
CA GLU A 138 -6.59 -41.90 4.16
C GLU A 138 -7.49 -43.07 3.73
N LEU A 139 -7.98 -43.08 2.48
CA LEU A 139 -8.88 -44.12 1.97
C LEU A 139 -8.29 -45.55 2.11
N PRO A 140 -7.08 -45.86 1.62
CA PRO A 140 -6.46 -47.17 1.84
C PRO A 140 -6.24 -47.50 3.31
N GLN A 141 -5.90 -46.53 4.16
CA GLN A 141 -5.68 -46.76 5.59
C GLN A 141 -6.98 -47.14 6.30
N ARG A 142 -8.07 -46.43 6.02
CA ARG A 142 -9.41 -46.75 6.57
C ARG A 142 -9.89 -48.12 6.12
N GLU A 143 -9.64 -48.48 4.87
CA GLU A 143 -10.00 -49.81 4.35
C GLU A 143 -9.19 -50.93 5.05
N LEU A 144 -7.89 -50.73 5.29
CA LEU A 144 -7.06 -51.64 6.07
C LEU A 144 -7.52 -51.77 7.53
N GLU A 145 -7.89 -50.67 8.18
CA GLU A 145 -8.44 -50.69 9.54
C GLU A 145 -9.77 -51.46 9.61
N GLN A 146 -10.67 -51.25 8.66
CA GLN A 146 -11.96 -51.95 8.59
C GLN A 146 -11.80 -53.45 8.35
N THR A 147 -10.89 -53.86 7.46
CA THR A 147 -10.61 -55.29 7.22
C THR A 147 -9.96 -55.98 8.42
N THR A 148 -9.22 -55.23 9.24
CA THR A 148 -8.60 -55.75 10.47
C THR A 148 -9.62 -55.84 11.60
N GLN A 149 -10.52 -54.86 11.75
CA GLN A 149 -11.63 -54.92 12.71
C GLN A 149 -12.62 -56.06 12.44
N THR A 150 -12.94 -56.31 11.17
CA THR A 150 -13.87 -57.39 10.77
C THR A 150 -13.28 -58.79 10.91
N LYS A 151 -11.95 -58.92 11.08
CA LYS A 151 -11.25 -60.18 11.35
C LYS A 151 -10.81 -60.36 12.81
N GLY A 152 -11.31 -59.53 13.73
CA GLY A 152 -11.04 -59.67 15.18
C GLY A 152 -11.44 -61.06 15.71
N PRO A 153 -10.70 -61.61 16.70
CA PRO A 153 -10.77 -63.02 17.07
C PRO A 153 -12.14 -63.44 17.64
N PRO A 154 -12.51 -64.74 17.50
CA PRO A 154 -13.83 -65.29 17.84
C PRO A 154 -14.17 -65.24 19.33
#